data_AF-A0A2V8SUS2-F1
#
_entry.id   AF-A0A2V8SUS2-F1
#
_cell.length_a   1.000
_cell.length_b   1.000
_cell.length_c   1.000
_cell.angle_alpha   90.00
_cell.angle_beta   90.00
_cell.angle_gamma   90.00
#
_symmetry.space_group_name_H-M   'P 1'
#
loop_
_entity.id
_entity.type
_entity.pdbx_description
1 polymer ?
#
loop_
_entity_poly.entity_id
_entity_poly.type
_entity_poly.pdbx_seq_one_letter_code
_entity_poly.pdbx_strand_id
1 'polypeptide(L)'
;MTTTKSKNKRLTPIIAVLLLALAALPLSSDAQRQTSPRSNGARGAMPKPKLVLVIVVDQFRYDYLERFGDLFGNGGFKRLMNEGALFTNANYDYVPTFTACGHAAIFTGSVPAQNGIVGNAWFDRESGRVRVMVADDAAHLVTTAGPAARGGAASPRSLLGTTIGDQMRLSNNFQSKVITVSLKDRSAVLPGGQRPDGAFWFNEANGEFVSSDYYSKELPAWVRKFDTDDRPDKYFGTNWDRSLPADAYKRAQSENLPIQRSVLGSRFPYAVTGGDQKPGQKFYSAFTLTPFASEYLARFGKVALDAESLGADQYPDLLSISFSSPDLAGHYYGPDSQEIVDTYARLDRLIADLLSYVDKKVGLANVIVAVTGDHGVAPVPEYMKSKGFDAARLSSNEVVTAANKALAARFGEGKWVVNFINDQLYLDQKLIADKKVDPAEAERIAGEAALASEGVVNYFTRAQIVGGRMPGGPIARRVTNGFNRERSGDVWLITKPLCFFVEGELPTTHGSAYNYDTHVPVILFGAGVQPGRYNADCSPSDIAPTLAALLGIEPPSNRTGRVLIEALAPATQGSRP
;
A
#
# COMPACT_ATOMS: atom_id res chain seq x y z
N MET A 1 -67.65 -16.68 40.10
CA MET A 1 -68.85 -15.98 39.62
C MET A 1 -68.44 -15.04 38.48
N THR A 2 -69.07 -15.24 37.31
CA THR A 2 -69.29 -14.31 36.17
C THR A 2 -68.08 -13.67 35.46
N THR A 3 -67.58 -14.16 34.30
CA THR A 3 -68.04 -14.01 32.87
C THR A 3 -67.92 -12.56 32.33
N THR A 4 -67.42 -12.18 31.14
CA THR A 4 -67.43 -12.70 29.73
C THR A 4 -66.56 -11.75 28.86
N LYS A 5 -65.66 -12.15 27.94
CA LYS A 5 -65.77 -12.62 26.52
C LYS A 5 -66.01 -11.58 25.38
N SER A 6 -65.00 -11.49 24.48
CA SER A 6 -65.04 -11.39 22.99
C SER A 6 -65.35 -10.03 22.33
N LYS A 7 -64.89 -9.66 21.12
CA LYS A 7 -64.81 -10.43 19.86
C LYS A 7 -63.99 -9.70 18.76
N ASN A 8 -63.35 -10.50 17.90
CA ASN A 8 -62.80 -10.15 16.57
C ASN A 8 -63.85 -9.58 15.60
N LYS A 9 -63.39 -8.87 14.55
CA LYS A 9 -63.76 -9.18 13.14
C LYS A 9 -62.84 -8.50 12.10
N ARG A 10 -62.38 -9.31 11.14
CA ARG A 10 -61.78 -9.00 9.83
C ARG A 10 -62.87 -8.58 8.83
N LEU A 11 -62.53 -7.85 7.75
CA LEU A 11 -62.78 -8.18 6.32
C LEU A 11 -62.52 -6.99 5.36
N THR A 12 -61.42 -7.14 4.61
CA THR A 12 -61.07 -6.95 3.17
C THR A 12 -62.10 -6.41 2.11
N PRO A 13 -61.73 -6.26 0.81
CA PRO A 13 -61.46 -5.00 0.07
C PRO A 13 -62.43 -4.74 -1.12
N ILE A 14 -62.28 -3.65 -1.88
CA ILE A 14 -62.93 -3.48 -3.21
C ILE A 14 -61.94 -2.91 -4.24
N ILE A 15 -61.91 -3.56 -5.41
CA ILE A 15 -61.19 -3.27 -6.67
C ILE A 15 -62.24 -2.83 -7.73
N ALA A 16 -61.76 -2.19 -8.83
CA ALA A 16 -62.33 -2.05 -10.19
C ALA A 16 -63.17 -0.76 -10.47
N VAL A 17 -63.17 -0.08 -11.64
CA VAL A 17 -62.55 -0.24 -12.98
C VAL A 17 -62.92 0.96 -13.92
N LEU A 18 -62.04 1.32 -14.88
CA LEU A 18 -62.20 1.92 -16.25
C LEU A 18 -62.88 3.29 -16.59
N LEU A 19 -62.18 4.03 -17.49
CA LEU A 19 -62.58 4.57 -18.84
C LEU A 19 -62.61 6.09 -19.15
N LEU A 20 -62.07 6.35 -20.35
CA LEU A 20 -61.83 7.55 -21.20
C LEU A 20 -62.96 8.59 -21.38
N ALA A 21 -62.55 9.86 -21.64
CA ALA A 21 -63.10 10.75 -22.71
C ALA A 21 -62.14 11.95 -22.98
N LEU A 22 -61.39 11.95 -24.09
CA LEU A 22 -61.51 12.83 -25.29
C LEU A 22 -61.93 14.31 -25.10
N ALA A 23 -61.03 15.21 -25.48
CA ALA A 23 -61.35 16.50 -26.11
C ALA A 23 -60.30 16.80 -27.20
N ALA A 24 -60.78 17.19 -28.38
CA ALA A 24 -60.03 17.40 -29.61
C ALA A 24 -59.95 18.90 -29.98
N LEU A 25 -58.97 19.24 -30.84
CA LEU A 25 -58.84 20.32 -31.85
C LEU A 25 -57.55 21.16 -31.72
N PRO A 26 -56.97 21.71 -32.82
CA PRO A 26 -56.85 21.23 -34.19
C PRO A 26 -55.38 21.23 -34.71
N LEU A 27 -55.20 20.67 -35.91
CA LEU A 27 -53.96 20.50 -36.66
C LEU A 27 -53.31 21.81 -37.13
N SER A 28 -51.98 21.81 -37.21
CA SER A 28 -51.23 22.57 -38.22
C SER A 28 -50.18 21.65 -38.83
N SER A 29 -50.27 21.50 -40.14
CA SER A 29 -49.53 20.62 -41.02
C SER A 29 -48.14 21.14 -41.38
N ASP A 30 -47.25 20.19 -41.62
CA ASP A 30 -46.09 20.20 -42.52
C ASP A 30 -44.92 21.17 -42.27
N ALA A 31 -43.85 20.58 -41.73
CA ALA A 31 -42.52 20.73 -42.32
C ALA A 31 -41.79 19.38 -42.28
N GLN A 32 -41.82 18.66 -43.42
CA GLN A 32 -40.94 17.53 -43.68
C GLN A 32 -39.47 17.96 -43.57
N ARG A 33 -38.82 17.63 -42.45
CA ARG A 33 -37.36 17.55 -42.41
C ARG A 33 -36.94 16.24 -43.04
N GLN A 34 -36.23 16.32 -44.16
CA GLN A 34 -35.52 15.18 -44.75
C GLN A 34 -34.65 14.52 -43.68
N THR A 35 -35.03 13.31 -43.27
CA THR A 35 -34.16 12.43 -42.48
C THR A 35 -33.14 11.84 -43.42
N SER A 36 -31.92 12.39 -43.41
CA SER A 36 -30.75 11.69 -43.95
C SER A 36 -30.63 10.31 -43.29
N PRO A 37 -30.27 9.24 -44.02
CA PRO A 37 -30.12 7.93 -43.43
C PRO A 37 -29.02 7.99 -42.38
N ARG A 38 -29.37 7.73 -41.11
CA ARG A 38 -28.38 7.47 -40.06
C ARG A 38 -27.55 6.28 -40.54
N SER A 39 -26.26 6.53 -40.78
CA SER A 39 -25.30 5.47 -40.93
C SER A 39 -25.38 4.57 -39.70
N ASN A 40 -25.65 3.29 -39.90
CA ASN A 40 -25.42 2.25 -38.91
C ASN A 40 -23.91 2.10 -38.74
N GLY A 41 -23.28 3.05 -38.05
CA GLY A 41 -21.97 2.85 -37.47
C GLY A 41 -22.13 1.84 -36.34
N ALA A 42 -21.62 0.62 -36.55
CA ALA A 42 -21.52 -0.38 -35.49
C ALA A 42 -20.88 0.29 -34.26
N ARG A 43 -21.63 0.40 -33.16
CA ARG A 43 -21.10 0.85 -31.89
C ARG A 43 -20.10 -0.20 -31.42
N GLY A 44 -18.81 0.09 -31.56
CA GLY A 44 -17.76 -0.75 -31.03
C GLY A 44 -17.96 -0.92 -29.53
N ALA A 45 -18.05 -2.16 -29.06
CA ALA A 45 -17.93 -2.46 -27.64
C ALA A 45 -16.64 -1.81 -27.11
N MET A 46 -16.66 -1.23 -25.91
CA MET A 46 -15.42 -0.70 -25.32
C MET A 46 -14.38 -1.82 -25.29
N PRO A 47 -13.13 -1.56 -25.74
CA PRO A 47 -12.07 -2.55 -25.69
C PRO A 47 -11.94 -3.07 -24.25
N LYS A 48 -12.02 -4.39 -24.06
CA LYS A 48 -11.77 -4.99 -22.75
C LYS A 48 -10.28 -4.82 -22.42
N PRO A 49 -9.94 -4.34 -21.22
CA PRO A 49 -8.55 -4.28 -20.77
C PRO A 49 -7.88 -5.66 -20.88
N LYS A 50 -6.62 -5.68 -21.30
CA LYS A 50 -5.78 -6.87 -21.41
C LYS A 50 -4.71 -6.94 -20.33
N LEU A 51 -4.34 -5.81 -19.75
CA LEU A 51 -3.33 -5.75 -18.68
C LEU A 51 -3.76 -4.74 -17.62
N VAL A 52 -3.53 -5.10 -16.37
CA VAL A 52 -3.50 -4.20 -15.23
C VAL A 52 -2.05 -4.02 -14.80
N LEU A 53 -1.55 -2.80 -14.88
CA LEU A 53 -0.23 -2.42 -14.39
C LEU A 53 -0.41 -1.63 -13.09
N VAL A 54 0.02 -2.20 -11.97
CA VAL A 54 0.05 -1.50 -10.68
C VAL A 54 1.48 -1.10 -10.35
N ILE A 55 1.73 0.19 -10.24
CA ILE A 55 3.02 0.75 -9.85
C ILE A 55 2.87 1.29 -8.43
N VAL A 56 3.61 0.70 -7.50
CA VAL A 56 3.70 1.23 -6.13
C VAL A 56 5.08 1.85 -5.98
N VAL A 57 5.13 3.11 -5.58
CA VAL A 57 6.37 3.77 -5.18
C VAL A 57 6.40 3.78 -3.66
N ASP A 58 7.30 2.99 -3.09
CA ASP A 58 7.41 2.85 -1.64
C ASP A 58 7.79 4.21 -1.03
N GLN A 59 7.10 4.64 0.02
CA GLN A 59 7.31 5.95 0.67
C GLN A 59 7.00 7.18 -0.24
N PHE A 60 5.95 7.10 -1.07
CA PHE A 60 5.55 8.17 -2.00
C PHE A 60 4.57 9.16 -1.38
N ARG A 61 5.11 10.20 -0.75
CA ARG A 61 4.31 11.35 -0.30
C ARG A 61 3.67 12.07 -1.49
N TYR A 62 2.41 12.47 -1.33
CA TYR A 62 1.69 13.21 -2.37
C TYR A 62 2.42 14.49 -2.78
N ASP A 63 2.99 15.22 -1.81
CA ASP A 63 3.64 16.51 -2.05
C ASP A 63 4.85 16.44 -2.98
N TYR A 64 5.46 15.26 -3.21
CA TYR A 64 6.53 15.10 -4.20
C TYR A 64 6.08 15.38 -5.63
N LEU A 65 4.80 15.13 -5.96
CA LEU A 65 4.24 15.46 -7.28
C LEU A 65 4.29 16.97 -7.56
N GLU A 66 4.11 17.78 -6.53
CA GLU A 66 4.11 19.24 -6.63
C GLU A 66 5.51 19.80 -6.40
N ARG A 67 6.19 19.34 -5.34
CA ARG A 67 7.54 19.80 -4.95
C ARG A 67 8.61 19.50 -5.99
N PHE A 68 8.47 18.43 -6.76
CA PHE A 68 9.44 18.05 -7.81
C PHE A 68 8.84 18.16 -9.21
N GLY A 69 7.59 18.63 -9.33
CA GLY A 69 6.85 18.62 -10.58
C GLY A 69 7.54 19.38 -11.72
N ASP A 70 8.19 20.50 -11.46
CA ASP A 70 8.97 21.25 -12.46
C ASP A 70 10.22 20.48 -12.95
N LEU A 71 10.72 19.50 -12.20
CA LEU A 71 11.86 18.66 -12.57
C LEU A 71 11.48 17.46 -13.45
N PHE A 72 10.20 17.10 -13.51
CA PHE A 72 9.71 15.95 -14.26
C PHE A 72 9.59 16.23 -15.77
N GLY A 73 9.87 15.22 -16.58
CA GLY A 73 9.60 15.22 -18.01
C GLY A 73 8.11 14.98 -18.32
N ASN A 74 7.71 15.15 -19.57
CA ASN A 74 6.31 15.01 -19.98
C ASN A 74 5.83 13.55 -20.13
N GLY A 75 6.73 12.57 -20.05
CA GLY A 75 6.40 11.16 -20.29
C GLY A 75 6.10 10.34 -19.02
N GLY A 76 6.51 10.82 -17.84
CA GLY A 76 6.44 10.09 -16.57
C GLY A 76 5.25 10.53 -15.72
N PHE A 77 5.52 11.03 -14.51
CA PHE A 77 4.48 11.48 -13.57
C PHE A 77 3.62 12.60 -14.14
N LYS A 78 4.18 13.55 -14.92
CA LYS A 78 3.37 14.58 -15.58
C LYS A 78 2.34 14.00 -16.54
N ARG A 79 2.70 12.96 -17.29
CA ARG A 79 1.75 12.27 -18.18
C ARG A 79 0.61 11.69 -17.39
N LEU A 80 0.93 10.93 -16.34
CA LEU A 80 -0.04 10.30 -15.45
C LEU A 80 -0.99 11.34 -14.81
N MET A 81 -0.46 12.48 -14.37
CA MET A 81 -1.25 13.56 -13.78
C MET A 81 -2.15 14.30 -14.78
N ASN A 82 -1.65 14.53 -16.01
CA ASN A 82 -2.35 15.35 -17.01
C ASN A 82 -3.34 14.55 -17.86
N GLU A 83 -3.02 13.28 -18.13
CA GLU A 83 -3.79 12.40 -19.01
C GLU A 83 -4.52 11.29 -18.23
N GLY A 84 -4.33 11.20 -16.91
CA GLY A 84 -5.00 10.26 -16.02
C GLY A 84 -6.00 10.92 -15.08
N ALA A 85 -6.60 10.10 -14.22
CA ALA A 85 -7.40 10.53 -13.08
C ALA A 85 -6.51 10.68 -11.85
N LEU A 86 -6.13 11.91 -11.52
CA LEU A 86 -5.35 12.24 -10.32
C LEU A 86 -6.31 12.54 -9.16
N PHE A 87 -6.25 11.72 -8.11
CA PHE A 87 -6.92 11.99 -6.84
C PHE A 87 -5.97 12.76 -5.93
N THR A 88 -6.36 13.98 -5.57
CA THR A 88 -5.48 14.91 -4.84
C THR A 88 -5.55 14.75 -3.32
N ASN A 89 -6.57 14.05 -2.83
CA ASN A 89 -6.85 13.91 -1.40
C ASN A 89 -6.95 12.43 -0.97
N ALA A 90 -6.02 11.61 -1.46
CA ALA A 90 -5.96 10.19 -1.12
C ALA A 90 -5.20 9.95 0.19
N ASN A 91 -5.90 9.47 1.22
CA ASN A 91 -5.33 9.22 2.53
C ASN A 91 -5.58 7.79 2.99
N TYR A 92 -4.58 7.16 3.61
CA TYR A 92 -4.81 5.95 4.39
C TYR A 92 -5.79 6.24 5.55
N ASP A 93 -6.84 5.43 5.63
CA ASP A 93 -7.88 5.53 6.64
C ASP A 93 -7.64 4.59 7.83
N TYR A 94 -6.40 4.09 7.97
CA TYR A 94 -5.93 3.25 9.06
C TYR A 94 -4.54 3.70 9.56
N VAL A 95 -4.10 3.11 10.67
CA VAL A 95 -2.74 3.20 11.23
C VAL A 95 -2.36 1.79 11.77
N PRO A 96 -1.11 1.31 11.68
CA PRO A 96 0.06 2.01 11.22
C PRO A 96 0.20 2.00 9.69
N THR A 97 0.78 3.06 9.15
CA THR A 97 1.10 3.21 7.72
C THR A 97 2.48 2.62 7.41
N PHE A 98 2.65 1.32 7.65
CA PHE A 98 3.87 0.58 7.29
C PHE A 98 3.73 -0.10 5.91
N THR A 99 4.86 -0.37 5.25
CA THR A 99 4.95 -0.97 3.91
C THR A 99 4.02 -2.16 3.72
N ALA A 100 4.06 -3.14 4.64
CA ALA A 100 3.23 -4.33 4.54
C ALA A 100 1.71 -4.01 4.61
N CYS A 101 1.33 -3.06 5.47
CA CYS A 101 -0.06 -2.63 5.61
C CYS A 101 -0.54 -1.97 4.31
N GLY A 102 0.26 -1.04 3.78
CA GLY A 102 0.00 -0.34 2.50
C GLY A 102 -0.18 -1.30 1.33
N HIS A 103 0.78 -2.19 1.12
CA HIS A 103 0.71 -3.17 0.03
C HIS A 103 -0.50 -4.12 0.20
N ALA A 104 -0.80 -4.59 1.40
CA ALA A 104 -2.01 -5.38 1.63
C ALA A 104 -3.28 -4.57 1.33
N ALA A 105 -3.36 -3.32 1.77
CA ALA A 105 -4.53 -2.46 1.58
C ALA A 105 -4.82 -2.16 0.11
N ILE A 106 -3.80 -1.80 -0.67
CA ILE A 106 -3.92 -1.49 -2.10
C ILE A 106 -4.52 -2.66 -2.88
N PHE A 107 -4.05 -3.89 -2.61
CA PHE A 107 -4.40 -5.07 -3.41
C PHE A 107 -5.61 -5.85 -2.88
N THR A 108 -5.92 -5.77 -1.59
CA THR A 108 -7.16 -6.32 -1.02
C THR A 108 -8.32 -5.32 -1.05
N GLY A 109 -8.03 -4.04 -1.29
CA GLY A 109 -9.02 -2.98 -1.15
C GLY A 109 -9.60 -2.88 0.25
N SER A 110 -8.80 -3.24 1.26
CA SER A 110 -9.23 -3.41 2.64
C SER A 110 -8.27 -2.71 3.61
N VAL A 111 -8.49 -2.90 4.91
CA VAL A 111 -7.72 -2.30 6.01
C VAL A 111 -7.10 -3.38 6.90
N PRO A 112 -6.04 -3.09 7.69
CA PRO A 112 -5.41 -4.04 8.61
C PRO A 112 -6.37 -4.83 9.51
N ALA A 113 -7.45 -4.21 9.99
CA ALA A 113 -8.47 -4.89 10.79
C ALA A 113 -9.12 -6.08 10.06
N GLN A 114 -9.20 -6.03 8.73
CA GLN A 114 -9.88 -7.00 7.87
C GLN A 114 -8.93 -7.90 7.07
N ASN A 115 -7.81 -7.38 6.58
CA ASN A 115 -6.79 -8.15 5.87
C ASN A 115 -5.73 -8.77 6.80
N GLY A 116 -5.74 -8.36 8.07
CA GLY A 116 -4.90 -8.90 9.14
C GLY A 116 -3.46 -8.40 9.16
N ILE A 117 -3.00 -7.64 8.17
CA ILE A 117 -1.61 -7.14 8.14
C ILE A 117 -1.52 -5.85 8.95
N VAL A 118 -1.15 -5.97 10.23
CA VAL A 118 -1.14 -4.88 11.23
C VAL A 118 0.20 -4.18 11.43
N GLY A 119 1.20 -4.56 10.64
CA GLY A 119 2.53 -3.97 10.68
C GLY A 119 3.51 -4.75 9.82
N ASN A 120 4.76 -4.28 9.73
CA ASN A 120 5.85 -5.08 9.17
C ASN A 120 6.14 -6.31 10.07
N ALA A 121 5.99 -6.15 11.38
CA ALA A 121 5.98 -7.26 12.31
C ALA A 121 4.95 -6.99 13.42
N TRP A 122 4.58 -8.01 14.17
CA TRP A 122 3.78 -7.85 15.39
C TRP A 122 4.20 -8.88 16.43
N PHE A 123 3.87 -8.62 17.69
CA PHE A 123 4.08 -9.60 18.75
C PHE A 123 2.99 -10.68 18.68
N ASP A 124 3.40 -11.89 18.30
CA ASP A 124 2.53 -13.05 18.25
C ASP A 124 2.43 -13.67 19.64
N ARG A 125 1.23 -13.58 20.23
CA ARG A 125 0.96 -14.04 21.59
C ARG A 125 1.03 -15.55 21.71
N GLU A 126 0.75 -16.29 20.64
CA GLU A 126 0.76 -17.76 20.67
C GLU A 126 2.21 -18.27 20.81
N SER A 127 3.12 -17.73 19.99
CA SER A 127 4.54 -18.10 20.04
C SER A 127 5.36 -17.33 21.08
N GLY A 128 4.85 -16.21 21.59
CA GLY A 128 5.57 -15.30 22.49
C GLY A 128 6.74 -14.58 21.81
N ARG A 129 6.72 -14.45 20.47
CA ARG A 129 7.79 -13.89 19.66
C ARG A 129 7.26 -12.80 18.72
N VAL A 130 8.15 -11.93 18.26
CA VAL A 130 7.83 -11.01 17.18
C VAL A 130 7.82 -11.78 15.86
N ARG A 131 6.67 -11.78 15.17
CA ARG A 131 6.46 -12.41 13.87
C ARG A 131 6.61 -11.36 12.77
N VAL A 132 7.47 -11.63 11.80
CA VAL A 132 7.56 -10.85 10.55
C VAL A 132 6.41 -11.26 9.64
N MET A 133 5.72 -10.29 9.06
CA MET A 133 4.40 -10.45 8.43
C MET A 133 4.30 -11.55 7.37
N VAL A 134 5.25 -11.64 6.44
CA VAL A 134 5.27 -12.66 5.39
C VAL A 134 6.19 -13.84 5.70
N ALA A 135 6.87 -13.84 6.84
CA ALA A 135 7.77 -14.94 7.19
C ALA A 135 6.98 -16.25 7.38
N ASP A 136 7.46 -17.29 6.70
CA ASP A 136 6.88 -18.62 6.69
C ASP A 136 7.98 -19.65 6.94
N ASP A 137 8.07 -20.11 8.19
CA ASP A 137 9.04 -21.12 8.63
C ASP A 137 8.92 -22.44 7.85
N ALA A 138 7.75 -22.73 7.27
CA ALA A 138 7.51 -23.94 6.49
C ALA A 138 7.89 -23.80 5.01
N ALA A 139 8.04 -22.57 4.51
CA ALA A 139 8.42 -22.31 3.13
C ALA A 139 9.94 -22.19 2.98
N HIS A 140 10.47 -22.65 1.85
CA HIS A 140 11.88 -22.60 1.48
C HIS A 140 12.11 -21.54 0.41
N LEU A 141 13.23 -20.81 0.51
CA LEU A 141 13.60 -19.80 -0.47
C LEU A 141 14.03 -20.51 -1.75
N VAL A 142 13.55 -20.07 -2.90
CA VAL A 142 13.89 -20.68 -4.20
C VAL A 142 14.78 -19.73 -4.98
N THR A 143 16.00 -20.18 -5.26
CA THR A 143 17.05 -19.42 -5.97
C THR A 143 17.37 -20.08 -7.31
N THR A 144 18.37 -19.55 -8.04
CA THR A 144 18.88 -20.19 -9.27
C THR A 144 19.43 -21.61 -9.02
N ALA A 145 19.90 -21.88 -7.80
CA ALA A 145 20.39 -23.19 -7.37
C ALA A 145 19.28 -24.15 -6.89
N GLY A 146 18.02 -23.70 -6.90
CA GLY A 146 16.87 -24.45 -6.38
C GLY A 146 16.47 -24.06 -4.95
N PRO A 147 15.61 -24.85 -4.29
CA PRO A 147 15.16 -24.58 -2.94
C PRO A 147 16.31 -24.62 -1.92
N ALA A 148 16.33 -23.64 -1.02
CA ALA A 148 17.23 -23.62 0.13
C ALA A 148 16.95 -24.79 1.06
N ALA A 149 17.99 -25.33 1.69
CA ALA A 149 17.86 -26.47 2.60
C ALA A 149 17.17 -26.12 3.94
N ARG A 150 17.14 -24.84 4.32
CA ARG A 150 16.46 -24.35 5.52
C ARG A 150 15.18 -23.62 5.12
N GLY A 151 14.11 -23.86 5.87
CA GLY A 151 12.87 -23.08 5.78
C GLY A 151 13.06 -21.64 6.30
N GLY A 152 11.99 -20.86 6.29
CA GLY A 152 11.98 -19.45 6.68
C GLY A 152 11.97 -18.48 5.50
N ALA A 153 11.29 -18.83 4.41
CA ALA A 153 11.05 -17.94 3.28
C ALA A 153 9.82 -17.05 3.50
N ALA A 154 9.32 -16.43 2.43
CA ALA A 154 8.16 -15.55 2.47
C ALA A 154 6.92 -16.18 1.81
N SER A 155 5.74 -15.99 2.39
CA SER A 155 4.46 -16.43 1.84
C SER A 155 3.28 -15.52 2.28
N PRO A 156 2.13 -15.58 1.60
CA PRO A 156 0.98 -14.73 1.91
C PRO A 156 0.10 -15.31 3.03
N ARG A 157 0.54 -16.33 3.77
CA ARG A 157 -0.31 -17.03 4.77
C ARG A 157 -0.89 -16.14 5.85
N SER A 158 -0.21 -15.05 6.18
CA SER A 158 -0.72 -14.07 7.14
C SER A 158 -1.83 -13.19 6.56
N LEU A 159 -1.91 -13.03 5.23
CA LEU A 159 -2.93 -12.21 4.58
C LEU A 159 -4.30 -12.90 4.68
N LEU A 160 -5.29 -12.19 5.22
CA LEU A 160 -6.68 -12.63 5.27
C LEU A 160 -7.43 -12.09 4.03
N GLY A 161 -8.23 -12.95 3.41
CA GLY A 161 -8.97 -12.62 2.20
C GLY A 161 -8.17 -12.81 0.91
N THR A 162 -8.72 -12.29 -0.18
CA THR A 162 -8.17 -12.38 -1.53
C THR A 162 -7.62 -11.04 -1.99
N THR A 163 -6.67 -11.01 -2.91
CA THR A 163 -6.28 -9.78 -3.63
C THR A 163 -7.09 -9.58 -4.92
N ILE A 164 -6.93 -8.43 -5.57
CA ILE A 164 -7.44 -8.20 -6.92
C ILE A 164 -6.82 -9.20 -7.93
N GLY A 165 -5.56 -9.59 -7.74
CA GLY A 165 -4.92 -10.64 -8.55
C GLY A 165 -5.59 -12.01 -8.37
N ASP A 166 -5.89 -12.40 -7.13
CA ASP A 166 -6.66 -13.61 -6.85
C ASP A 166 -8.04 -13.56 -7.55
N GLN A 167 -8.74 -12.43 -7.47
CA GLN A 167 -10.06 -12.25 -8.10
C GLN A 167 -10.01 -12.28 -9.63
N MET A 168 -8.97 -11.72 -10.24
CA MET A 168 -8.75 -11.80 -11.69
C MET A 168 -8.64 -13.26 -12.12
N ARG A 169 -7.84 -14.06 -11.42
CA ARG A 169 -7.71 -15.51 -11.69
C ARG A 169 -9.02 -16.25 -11.44
N LEU A 170 -9.69 -16.01 -10.32
CA LEU A 170 -10.97 -16.66 -10.01
C LEU A 170 -12.06 -16.37 -11.05
N SER A 171 -12.09 -15.15 -11.60
CA SER A 171 -13.13 -14.70 -12.54
C SER A 171 -13.17 -15.48 -13.87
N ASN A 172 -12.06 -16.14 -14.23
CA ASN A 172 -11.92 -16.83 -15.51
C ASN A 172 -11.27 -18.20 -15.40
N ASN A 173 -11.37 -18.85 -14.24
CA ASN A 173 -10.81 -20.18 -14.00
C ASN A 173 -9.28 -20.23 -14.25
N PHE A 174 -8.58 -19.28 -13.63
CA PHE A 174 -7.12 -19.19 -13.55
C PHE A 174 -6.43 -19.06 -14.92
N GLN A 175 -7.08 -18.40 -15.89
CA GLN A 175 -6.48 -18.09 -17.19
C GLN A 175 -5.67 -16.79 -17.14
N SER A 176 -6.13 -15.78 -16.40
CA SER A 176 -5.35 -14.57 -16.14
C SER A 176 -4.03 -14.90 -15.45
N LYS A 177 -2.95 -14.25 -15.84
CA LYS A 177 -1.67 -14.30 -15.15
C LYS A 177 -1.50 -13.18 -14.14
N VAL A 178 -0.85 -13.46 -13.02
CA VAL A 178 -0.54 -12.51 -11.95
C VAL A 178 0.94 -12.63 -11.59
N ILE A 179 1.70 -11.59 -11.92
CA ILE A 179 3.13 -11.48 -11.62
C ILE A 179 3.38 -10.23 -10.79
N THR A 180 4.08 -10.38 -9.67
CA THR A 180 4.41 -9.29 -8.77
C THR A 180 5.91 -9.26 -8.47
N VAL A 181 6.51 -8.07 -8.57
CA VAL A 181 7.96 -7.91 -8.45
C VAL A 181 8.31 -6.70 -7.58
N SER A 182 9.31 -6.86 -6.71
CA SER A 182 9.82 -5.78 -5.86
C SER A 182 11.26 -6.06 -5.41
N LEU A 183 11.92 -5.11 -4.73
CA LEU A 183 13.16 -5.40 -4.01
C LEU A 183 12.86 -5.99 -2.61
N LYS A 184 11.67 -5.75 -2.06
CA LYS A 184 11.23 -6.26 -0.76
C LYS A 184 10.28 -7.43 -0.93
N ASP A 185 10.46 -8.49 -0.13
CA ASP A 185 9.59 -9.67 -0.10
C ASP A 185 8.11 -9.32 0.10
N ARG A 186 7.77 -8.57 1.16
CA ARG A 186 6.40 -8.15 1.50
C ARG A 186 5.71 -7.38 0.37
N SER A 187 6.50 -6.64 -0.41
CA SER A 187 6.05 -5.79 -1.51
C SER A 187 5.88 -6.55 -2.83
N ALA A 188 6.31 -7.81 -2.89
CA ALA A 188 5.97 -8.75 -3.96
C ALA A 188 4.88 -9.74 -3.51
N VAL A 189 5.02 -10.31 -2.31
CA VAL A 189 4.14 -11.36 -1.76
C VAL A 189 2.72 -10.86 -1.51
N LEU A 190 2.56 -9.74 -0.81
CA LEU A 190 1.22 -9.24 -0.44
C LEU A 190 0.40 -8.78 -1.65
N PRO A 191 0.98 -8.11 -2.66
CA PRO A 191 0.30 -7.86 -3.92
C PRO A 191 -0.15 -9.11 -4.68
N GLY A 192 0.67 -10.17 -4.65
CA GLY A 192 0.41 -11.42 -5.37
C GLY A 192 -0.79 -12.18 -4.82
N GLY A 193 -1.02 -12.08 -3.51
CA GLY A 193 -2.12 -12.79 -2.85
C GLY A 193 -1.86 -14.29 -2.76
N GLN A 194 -2.93 -15.07 -2.69
CA GLN A 194 -2.86 -16.49 -2.36
C GLN A 194 -2.34 -17.35 -3.51
N ARG A 195 -2.67 -17.01 -4.77
CA ARG A 195 -2.37 -17.88 -5.92
C ARG A 195 -1.86 -17.13 -7.16
N PRO A 196 -0.83 -16.26 -7.06
CA PRO A 196 -0.20 -15.67 -8.25
C PRO A 196 0.56 -16.74 -9.07
N ASP A 197 0.90 -16.44 -10.32
CA ASP A 197 1.86 -17.27 -11.08
C ASP A 197 3.30 -17.04 -10.60
N GLY A 198 3.59 -15.87 -10.04
CA GLY A 198 4.88 -15.59 -9.45
C GLY A 198 4.91 -14.31 -8.61
N ALA A 199 5.52 -14.42 -7.44
CA ALA A 199 5.95 -13.29 -6.62
C ALA A 199 7.47 -13.35 -6.48
N PHE A 200 8.17 -12.32 -6.97
CA PHE A 200 9.63 -12.28 -7.03
C PHE A 200 10.18 -11.08 -6.28
N TRP A 201 11.19 -11.31 -5.45
CA TRP A 201 11.88 -10.23 -4.74
C TRP A 201 13.39 -10.35 -4.83
N PHE A 202 14.07 -9.23 -4.65
CA PHE A 202 15.53 -9.20 -4.67
C PHE A 202 16.10 -9.77 -3.36
N ASN A 203 17.07 -10.67 -3.46
CA ASN A 203 17.77 -11.23 -2.33
C ASN A 203 19.12 -10.54 -2.15
N GLU A 204 19.22 -9.67 -1.15
CA GLU A 204 20.47 -8.95 -0.85
C GLU A 204 21.62 -9.88 -0.44
N ALA A 205 21.36 -11.14 -0.07
CA ALA A 205 22.42 -12.08 0.26
C ALA A 205 23.28 -12.47 -0.95
N ASN A 206 22.68 -12.54 -2.15
CA ASN A 206 23.36 -13.03 -3.35
C ASN A 206 23.09 -12.21 -4.62
N GLY A 207 22.25 -11.18 -4.56
CA GLY A 207 21.94 -10.30 -5.68
C GLY A 207 21.06 -10.93 -6.76
N GLU A 208 20.31 -11.98 -6.45
CA GLU A 208 19.37 -12.63 -7.37
C GLU A 208 17.92 -12.19 -7.10
N PHE A 209 17.04 -12.34 -8.10
CA PHE A 209 15.61 -12.39 -7.87
C PHE A 209 15.19 -13.80 -7.45
N VAL A 210 14.54 -13.89 -6.29
CA VAL A 210 14.15 -15.16 -5.66
C VAL A 210 12.64 -15.23 -5.49
N SER A 211 12.16 -16.44 -5.16
CA SER A 211 10.78 -16.68 -4.74
C SER A 211 10.74 -17.66 -3.57
N SER A 212 9.59 -18.26 -3.29
CA SER A 212 9.46 -19.35 -2.33
C SER A 212 8.73 -20.57 -2.91
N ASP A 213 8.96 -21.72 -2.29
CA ASP A 213 8.32 -22.99 -2.65
C ASP A 213 6.82 -23.03 -2.34
N TYR A 214 6.29 -21.99 -1.69
CA TYR A 214 4.85 -21.73 -1.64
C TYR A 214 4.27 -21.57 -3.04
N TYR A 215 5.00 -20.93 -3.96
CA TYR A 215 4.55 -20.66 -5.33
C TYR A 215 5.02 -21.73 -6.32
N SER A 216 6.31 -22.07 -6.29
CA SER A 216 6.91 -23.06 -7.20
C SER A 216 8.18 -23.64 -6.61
N LYS A 217 8.45 -24.93 -6.87
CA LYS A 217 9.69 -25.59 -6.45
C LYS A 217 10.93 -25.10 -7.21
N GLU A 218 10.75 -24.45 -8.34
CA GLU A 218 11.82 -23.91 -9.16
C GLU A 218 11.46 -22.50 -9.68
N LEU A 219 12.46 -21.63 -9.81
CA LEU A 219 12.31 -20.36 -10.50
C LEU A 219 12.00 -20.61 -11.99
N PRO A 220 11.10 -19.84 -12.63
CA PRO A 220 10.89 -19.91 -14.07
C PRO A 220 12.20 -19.73 -14.85
N ALA A 221 12.28 -20.33 -16.04
CA ALA A 221 13.48 -20.29 -16.87
C ALA A 221 13.94 -18.85 -17.19
N TRP A 222 13.00 -17.92 -17.38
CA TRP A 222 13.30 -16.52 -17.66
C TRP A 222 13.92 -15.79 -16.46
N VAL A 223 13.52 -16.14 -15.22
CA VAL A 223 14.11 -15.59 -13.99
C VAL A 223 15.55 -16.06 -13.85
N ARG A 224 15.78 -17.39 -13.97
CA ARG A 224 17.13 -17.95 -13.94
C ARG A 224 18.04 -17.36 -15.02
N LYS A 225 17.50 -17.14 -16.22
CA LYS A 225 18.22 -16.48 -17.32
C LYS A 225 18.55 -15.03 -16.96
N PHE A 226 17.62 -14.28 -16.39
CA PHE A 226 17.87 -12.90 -15.94
C PHE A 226 18.96 -12.84 -14.88
N ASP A 227 18.89 -13.70 -13.86
CA ASP A 227 19.91 -13.78 -12.81
C ASP A 227 21.27 -14.26 -13.30
N THR A 228 21.33 -14.93 -14.45
CA THR A 228 22.60 -15.32 -15.10
C THR A 228 23.16 -14.20 -15.96
N ASP A 229 22.32 -13.55 -16.76
CA ASP A 229 22.77 -12.64 -17.84
C ASP A 229 22.82 -11.17 -17.42
N ASP A 230 22.00 -10.78 -16.45
CA ASP A 230 21.82 -9.38 -16.04
C ASP A 230 21.96 -9.24 -14.53
N ARG A 231 23.19 -9.41 -14.06
CA ARG A 231 23.55 -9.30 -12.65
C ARG A 231 23.63 -7.84 -12.17
N PRO A 232 23.27 -7.54 -10.91
CA PRO A 232 23.50 -6.22 -10.32
C PRO A 232 24.99 -5.91 -10.12
N ASP A 233 25.87 -6.92 -10.17
CA ASP A 233 27.33 -6.81 -10.05
C ASP A 233 27.95 -5.75 -10.97
N LYS A 234 27.36 -5.49 -12.13
CA LYS A 234 27.83 -4.44 -13.06
C LYS A 234 27.72 -3.01 -12.51
N TYR A 235 26.93 -2.81 -11.46
CA TYR A 235 26.81 -1.53 -10.74
C TYR A 235 27.84 -1.39 -9.62
N PHE A 236 28.64 -2.42 -9.33
CA PHE A 236 29.67 -2.37 -8.31
C PHE A 236 30.73 -1.30 -8.63
N GLY A 237 30.90 -0.36 -7.71
CA GLY A 237 31.83 0.77 -7.86
C GLY A 237 31.34 1.88 -8.80
N THR A 238 30.10 1.80 -9.31
CA THR A 238 29.49 2.93 -10.01
C THR A 238 29.25 4.09 -9.05
N ASN A 239 29.18 5.30 -9.61
CA ASN A 239 28.90 6.50 -8.82
C ASN A 239 27.43 6.90 -8.98
N TRP A 240 26.71 6.96 -7.86
CA TRP A 240 25.47 7.72 -7.80
C TRP A 240 25.82 9.19 -7.54
N ASP A 241 25.70 10.00 -8.59
CA ASP A 241 25.85 11.46 -8.54
C ASP A 241 24.55 12.15 -8.94
N ARG A 242 24.46 13.44 -8.63
CA ARG A 242 23.37 14.35 -8.99
C ARG A 242 23.14 14.34 -10.50
N SER A 243 21.90 14.08 -10.91
CA SER A 243 21.49 14.06 -12.32
C SER A 243 20.92 15.38 -12.83
N LEU A 244 20.75 16.38 -11.95
CA LEU A 244 20.16 17.67 -12.28
C LEU A 244 21.16 18.82 -12.09
N PRO A 245 20.90 20.02 -12.66
CA PRO A 245 21.67 21.22 -12.35
C PRO A 245 21.65 21.54 -10.85
N ALA A 246 22.72 22.14 -10.35
CA ALA A 246 22.87 22.45 -8.91
C ALA A 246 21.69 23.26 -8.33
N ASP A 247 21.09 24.16 -9.10
CA ASP A 247 19.94 24.96 -8.68
C ASP A 247 18.69 24.13 -8.35
N ALA A 248 18.50 22.97 -8.99
CA ALA A 248 17.38 22.08 -8.72
C ALA A 248 17.40 21.59 -7.26
N TYR A 249 18.58 21.38 -6.69
CA TYR A 249 18.78 20.85 -5.34
C TYR A 249 18.64 21.90 -4.23
N LYS A 250 18.54 23.20 -4.55
CA LYS A 250 18.34 24.26 -3.54
C LYS A 250 17.00 24.14 -2.79
N ARG A 251 16.07 23.32 -3.30
CA ARG A 251 14.78 22.99 -2.65
C ARG A 251 14.90 21.95 -1.53
N ALA A 252 16.03 21.26 -1.46
CA ALA A 252 16.29 20.24 -0.45
C ALA A 252 16.94 20.84 0.80
N GLN A 253 16.87 20.12 1.91
CA GLN A 253 17.69 20.35 3.08
C GLN A 253 19.19 20.22 2.74
N SER A 254 20.03 20.86 3.56
CA SER A 254 21.48 20.76 3.44
C SER A 254 21.97 19.32 3.66
N GLU A 255 23.00 18.91 2.90
CA GLU A 255 23.66 17.61 3.06
C GLU A 255 24.36 17.47 4.43
N ASN A 256 24.71 16.23 4.79
CA ASN A 256 25.47 15.89 6.00
C ASN A 256 24.78 16.29 7.31
N LEU A 257 23.47 16.05 7.43
CA LEU A 257 22.87 16.08 8.76
C LEU A 257 23.57 15.00 9.62
N PRO A 258 24.05 15.29 10.83
CA PRO A 258 24.85 14.33 11.63
C PRO A 258 24.17 12.97 11.87
N ILE A 259 22.85 12.91 11.78
CA ILE A 259 22.04 11.69 11.94
C ILE A 259 22.04 10.80 10.69
N GLN A 260 22.37 11.33 9.50
CA GLN A 260 22.41 10.57 8.24
C GLN A 260 23.62 9.63 8.23
N ARG A 261 23.39 8.38 8.62
CA ARG A 261 24.41 7.31 8.66
C ARG A 261 24.08 6.22 7.65
N SER A 262 24.27 6.54 6.37
CA SER A 262 24.13 5.58 5.27
C SER A 262 25.43 4.83 5.01
N VAL A 263 25.32 3.57 4.59
CA VAL A 263 26.44 2.76 4.10
C VAL A 263 27.08 3.33 2.83
N LEU A 264 26.37 4.20 2.11
CA LEU A 264 26.87 4.92 0.93
C LEU A 264 27.65 6.18 1.30
N GLY A 265 27.46 6.72 2.51
CA GLY A 265 27.98 8.03 2.95
C GLY A 265 26.89 9.10 3.06
N SER A 266 27.29 10.36 3.28
CA SER A 266 26.38 11.47 3.63
C SER A 266 26.34 12.65 2.64
N ARG A 267 27.05 12.55 1.51
CA ARG A 267 27.06 13.55 0.43
C ARG A 267 27.40 12.94 -0.92
N PHE A 268 26.95 13.59 -1.99
CA PHE A 268 27.31 13.21 -3.35
C PHE A 268 28.80 13.50 -3.70
N PRO A 269 29.40 12.73 -4.64
CA PRO A 269 28.91 11.48 -5.23
C PRO A 269 29.12 10.27 -4.30
N TYR A 270 28.25 9.27 -4.44
CA TYR A 270 28.29 8.02 -3.68
C TYR A 270 28.90 6.88 -4.50
N ALA A 271 29.96 6.24 -3.99
CA ALA A 271 30.48 5.01 -4.57
C ALA A 271 29.62 3.81 -4.13
N VAL A 272 29.00 3.11 -5.08
CA VAL A 272 28.10 1.99 -4.79
C VAL A 272 28.90 0.71 -4.59
N THR A 273 29.48 0.56 -3.41
CA THR A 273 30.21 -0.66 -2.99
C THR A 273 29.72 -1.22 -1.65
N GLY A 274 29.04 -0.42 -0.83
CA GLY A 274 28.70 -0.79 0.55
C GLY A 274 29.93 -1.08 1.44
N GLY A 275 31.11 -0.65 1.01
CA GLY A 275 32.39 -0.95 1.66
C GLY A 275 33.00 -2.31 1.30
N ASP A 276 32.36 -3.11 0.44
CA ASP A 276 32.93 -4.36 -0.05
C ASP A 276 34.04 -4.10 -1.10
N GLN A 277 34.97 -5.06 -1.24
CA GLN A 277 36.06 -5.03 -2.24
C GLN A 277 35.68 -5.72 -3.55
N LYS A 278 34.57 -6.47 -3.55
CA LYS A 278 33.97 -7.16 -4.70
C LYS A 278 32.45 -7.31 -4.46
N PRO A 279 31.62 -7.58 -5.48
CA PRO A 279 30.18 -7.80 -5.27
C PRO A 279 29.90 -8.82 -4.15
N GLY A 280 29.03 -8.43 -3.22
CA GLY A 280 28.75 -9.15 -1.98
C GLY A 280 27.54 -8.54 -1.26
N GLN A 281 27.17 -9.09 -0.11
CA GLN A 281 25.95 -8.70 0.58
C GLN A 281 25.90 -7.20 0.92
N LYS A 282 27.01 -6.60 1.40
CA LYS A 282 26.98 -5.17 1.74
C LYS A 282 26.85 -4.31 0.50
N PHE A 283 27.48 -4.71 -0.61
CA PHE A 283 27.24 -4.09 -1.91
C PHE A 283 25.76 -4.19 -2.32
N TYR A 284 25.14 -5.37 -2.26
CA TYR A 284 23.75 -5.53 -2.69
C TYR A 284 22.79 -4.73 -1.81
N SER A 285 22.99 -4.68 -0.49
CA SER A 285 22.24 -3.78 0.39
C SER A 285 22.49 -2.31 0.04
N ALA A 286 23.73 -1.88 -0.22
CA ALA A 286 24.00 -0.50 -0.63
C ALA A 286 23.41 -0.17 -2.01
N PHE A 287 23.34 -1.14 -2.92
CA PHE A 287 22.75 -1.01 -4.25
C PHE A 287 21.24 -0.74 -4.17
N THR A 288 20.51 -1.43 -3.29
CA THR A 288 19.04 -1.26 -3.16
C THR A 288 18.64 0.15 -2.72
N LEU A 289 19.52 0.88 -2.03
CA LEU A 289 19.34 2.31 -1.68
C LEU A 289 19.44 3.27 -2.87
N THR A 290 19.87 2.82 -4.04
CA THR A 290 20.18 3.71 -5.18
C THR A 290 19.09 3.67 -6.27
N PRO A 291 18.97 4.72 -7.10
CA PRO A 291 18.11 4.71 -8.28
C PRO A 291 18.42 3.57 -9.26
N PHE A 292 19.66 3.05 -9.28
CA PHE A 292 20.06 1.94 -10.14
C PHE A 292 19.30 0.65 -9.83
N ALA A 293 18.92 0.42 -8.56
CA ALA A 293 18.12 -0.74 -8.19
C ALA A 293 16.67 -0.62 -8.66
N SER A 294 16.13 0.59 -8.74
CA SER A 294 14.83 0.83 -9.38
C SER A 294 14.88 0.57 -10.89
N GLU A 295 15.94 1.03 -11.57
CA GLU A 295 16.18 0.73 -12.99
C GLU A 295 16.32 -0.79 -13.23
N TYR A 296 17.03 -1.48 -12.34
CA TYR A 296 17.19 -2.93 -12.34
C TYR A 296 15.85 -3.66 -12.20
N LEU A 297 15.03 -3.26 -11.24
CA LEU A 297 13.69 -3.80 -11.01
C LEU A 297 12.76 -3.56 -12.20
N ALA A 298 12.77 -2.36 -12.78
CA ALA A 298 11.94 -2.06 -13.96
C ALA A 298 12.32 -2.96 -15.14
N ARG A 299 13.62 -3.25 -15.34
CA ARG A 299 14.06 -4.19 -16.38
C ARG A 299 13.57 -5.61 -16.09
N PHE A 300 13.65 -6.07 -14.85
CA PHE A 300 13.07 -7.37 -14.47
C PHE A 300 11.56 -7.43 -14.77
N GLY A 301 10.80 -6.40 -14.41
CA GLY A 301 9.37 -6.32 -14.71
C GLY A 301 9.05 -6.32 -16.22
N LYS A 302 9.88 -5.65 -17.04
CA LYS A 302 9.75 -5.70 -18.52
C LYS A 302 10.05 -7.09 -19.09
N VAL A 303 11.06 -7.78 -18.55
CA VAL A 303 11.36 -9.17 -18.93
C VAL A 303 10.21 -10.10 -18.52
N ALA A 304 9.61 -9.90 -17.35
CA ALA A 304 8.43 -10.65 -16.92
C ALA A 304 7.25 -10.44 -17.88
N LEU A 305 6.98 -9.19 -18.27
CA LEU A 305 5.94 -8.84 -19.26
C LEU A 305 6.12 -9.63 -20.56
N ASP A 306 7.34 -9.64 -21.11
CA ASP A 306 7.66 -10.35 -22.35
C ASP A 306 7.61 -11.88 -22.20
N ALA A 307 8.30 -12.42 -21.19
CA ALA A 307 8.46 -13.86 -21.01
C ALA A 307 7.14 -14.55 -20.66
N GLU A 308 6.27 -13.88 -19.90
CA GLU A 308 4.95 -14.40 -19.56
C GLU A 308 3.87 -14.03 -20.58
N SER A 309 4.22 -13.24 -21.60
CA SER A 309 3.28 -12.74 -22.62
C SER A 309 2.08 -11.99 -22.01
N LEU A 310 2.34 -11.16 -21.00
CA LEU A 310 1.30 -10.47 -20.25
C LEU A 310 0.54 -9.49 -21.15
N GLY A 311 -0.79 -9.59 -21.16
CA GLY A 311 -1.69 -8.78 -21.98
C GLY A 311 -1.73 -9.16 -23.45
N ALA A 312 -1.24 -10.35 -23.81
CA ALA A 312 -1.26 -10.83 -25.20
C ALA A 312 -2.64 -11.34 -25.63
N ASP A 313 -3.40 -11.98 -24.74
CA ASP A 313 -4.66 -12.64 -25.07
C ASP A 313 -5.91 -11.84 -24.64
N GLN A 314 -7.01 -12.54 -24.33
CA GLN A 314 -8.32 -11.99 -23.99
C GLN A 314 -8.59 -11.94 -22.48
N TYR A 315 -7.75 -12.58 -21.68
CA TYR A 315 -7.83 -12.59 -20.22
C TYR A 315 -6.93 -11.47 -19.69
N PRO A 316 -7.47 -10.54 -18.89
CA PRO A 316 -6.65 -9.46 -18.36
C PRO A 316 -5.61 -10.00 -17.38
N ASP A 317 -4.34 -9.69 -17.61
CA ASP A 317 -3.25 -10.08 -16.71
C ASP A 317 -2.93 -8.96 -15.71
N LEU A 318 -2.26 -9.28 -14.61
CA LEU A 318 -1.75 -8.31 -13.63
C LEU A 318 -0.23 -8.36 -13.57
N LEU A 319 0.39 -7.19 -13.77
CA LEU A 319 1.79 -6.94 -13.44
C LEU A 319 1.87 -5.87 -12.35
N SER A 320 2.41 -6.23 -11.19
CA SER A 320 2.71 -5.26 -10.12
C SER A 320 4.21 -5.04 -10.00
N ILE A 321 4.64 -3.78 -10.01
CA ILE A 321 6.03 -3.38 -9.76
C ILE A 321 6.06 -2.42 -8.58
N SER A 322 6.70 -2.83 -7.48
CA SER A 322 6.86 -2.00 -6.29
C SER A 322 8.29 -1.51 -6.13
N PHE A 323 8.53 -0.22 -6.42
CA PHE A 323 9.83 0.45 -6.35
C PHE A 323 10.20 0.79 -4.92
N SER A 324 11.10 0.00 -4.33
CA SER A 324 11.48 0.10 -2.91
C SER A 324 12.62 1.08 -2.62
N SER A 325 13.44 1.44 -3.61
CA SER A 325 14.60 2.31 -3.40
C SER A 325 14.27 3.70 -2.84
N PRO A 326 13.16 4.37 -3.23
CA PRO A 326 12.78 5.65 -2.62
C PRO A 326 12.58 5.58 -1.11
N ASP A 327 11.97 4.50 -0.61
CA ASP A 327 11.82 4.26 0.83
C ASP A 327 13.15 3.98 1.52
N LEU A 328 13.95 3.08 0.96
CA LEU A 328 15.27 2.74 1.51
C LEU A 328 16.16 3.97 1.59
N ALA A 329 16.26 4.76 0.51
CA ALA A 329 16.96 6.04 0.53
C ALA A 329 16.34 7.03 1.52
N GLY A 330 15.00 7.13 1.55
CA GLY A 330 14.27 8.07 2.40
C GLY A 330 14.48 7.82 3.88
N HIS A 331 14.57 6.57 4.31
CA HIS A 331 14.94 6.23 5.69
C HIS A 331 16.34 6.72 6.07
N TYR A 332 17.32 6.61 5.17
CA TYR A 332 18.73 6.97 5.43
C TYR A 332 19.05 8.45 5.24
N TYR A 333 18.27 9.19 4.45
CA TYR A 333 18.54 10.59 4.11
C TYR A 333 17.43 11.56 4.52
N GLY A 334 16.19 11.10 4.66
CA GLY A 334 15.03 11.91 4.97
C GLY A 334 14.30 12.45 3.73
N PRO A 335 13.00 12.77 3.83
CA PRO A 335 12.15 13.15 2.69
C PRO A 335 12.54 14.47 2.02
N ASP A 336 13.27 15.32 2.72
CA ASP A 336 13.64 16.65 2.25
C ASP A 336 15.06 16.68 1.68
N SER A 337 15.70 15.53 1.47
CA SER A 337 17.11 15.43 1.07
C SER A 337 17.36 15.58 -0.44
N GLN A 338 18.61 15.89 -0.81
CA GLN A 338 19.01 15.95 -2.22
C GLN A 338 18.91 14.58 -2.91
N GLU A 339 19.12 13.50 -2.15
CA GLU A 339 18.99 12.12 -2.58
C GLU A 339 17.56 11.81 -3.02
N ILE A 340 16.57 12.28 -2.28
CA ILE A 340 15.16 12.11 -2.65
C ILE A 340 14.80 12.95 -3.87
N VAL A 341 15.30 14.18 -3.98
CA VAL A 341 15.13 14.99 -5.21
C VAL A 341 15.68 14.24 -6.44
N ASP A 342 16.90 13.73 -6.35
CA ASP A 342 17.53 13.01 -7.47
C ASP A 342 16.82 11.69 -7.79
N THR A 343 16.42 10.95 -6.75
CA THR A 343 15.71 9.67 -6.87
C THR A 343 14.40 9.85 -7.62
N TYR A 344 13.58 10.84 -7.25
CA TYR A 344 12.29 11.06 -7.91
C TYR A 344 12.43 11.60 -9.34
N ALA A 345 13.45 12.42 -9.62
CA ALA A 345 13.72 12.88 -10.99
C ALA A 345 14.19 11.73 -11.92
N ARG A 346 14.96 10.77 -11.39
CA ARG A 346 15.32 9.54 -12.12
C ARG A 346 14.12 8.60 -12.26
N LEU A 347 13.34 8.45 -11.20
CA LEU A 347 12.13 7.62 -11.21
C LEU A 347 11.12 8.12 -12.23
N ASP A 348 10.91 9.43 -12.37
CA ASP A 348 10.04 9.99 -13.41
C ASP A 348 10.43 9.51 -14.83
N ARG A 349 11.73 9.57 -15.17
CA ARG A 349 12.25 9.08 -16.45
C ARG A 349 12.04 7.57 -16.60
N LEU A 350 12.22 6.83 -15.51
CA LEU A 350 12.01 5.38 -15.48
C LEU A 350 10.54 5.00 -15.69
N ILE A 351 9.61 5.73 -15.07
CA ILE A 351 8.17 5.57 -15.28
C ILE A 351 7.81 5.88 -16.73
N ALA A 352 8.37 6.95 -17.32
CA ALA A 352 8.15 7.27 -18.73
C ALA A 352 8.58 6.12 -19.66
N ASP A 353 9.76 5.55 -19.41
CA ASP A 353 10.31 4.42 -20.15
C ASP A 353 9.47 3.13 -19.95
N LEU A 354 8.98 2.87 -18.73
CA LEU A 354 8.09 1.75 -18.46
C LEU A 354 6.75 1.89 -19.18
N LEU A 355 6.10 3.06 -19.10
CA LEU A 355 4.83 3.31 -19.79
C LEU A 355 4.97 3.21 -21.31
N SER A 356 6.06 3.76 -21.88
CA SER A 356 6.38 3.64 -23.30
C SER A 356 6.59 2.19 -23.74
N TYR A 357 7.28 1.40 -22.91
CA TYR A 357 7.49 -0.01 -23.19
C TYR A 357 6.17 -0.81 -23.18
N VAL A 358 5.31 -0.57 -22.20
CA VAL A 358 3.99 -1.21 -22.13
C VAL A 358 3.09 -0.77 -23.29
N ASP A 359 3.13 0.50 -23.68
CA ASP A 359 2.41 1.01 -24.85
C ASP A 359 2.83 0.29 -26.13
N LYS A 360 4.14 0.11 -26.33
CA LYS A 360 4.66 -0.63 -27.49
C LYS A 360 4.24 -2.10 -27.51
N LYS A 361 4.09 -2.74 -26.35
CA LYS A 361 3.83 -4.18 -26.23
C LYS A 361 2.35 -4.54 -26.23
N VAL A 362 1.53 -3.76 -25.51
CA VAL A 362 0.11 -4.05 -25.27
C VAL A 362 -0.79 -2.94 -25.83
N GLY A 363 -0.28 -1.71 -25.90
CA GLY A 363 -1.03 -0.49 -26.23
C GLY A 363 -1.80 0.03 -25.03
N LEU A 364 -1.54 1.28 -24.61
CA LEU A 364 -2.12 1.85 -23.37
C LEU A 364 -3.66 1.94 -23.39
N ALA A 365 -4.27 1.95 -24.57
CA ALA A 365 -5.73 1.85 -24.72
C ALA A 365 -6.31 0.52 -24.21
N ASN A 366 -5.47 -0.51 -24.06
CA ASN A 366 -5.83 -1.84 -23.55
C ASN A 366 -5.32 -2.08 -22.12
N VAL A 367 -4.74 -1.07 -21.46
CA VAL A 367 -4.07 -1.23 -20.16
C VAL A 367 -4.75 -0.34 -19.13
N ILE A 368 -5.08 -0.89 -17.96
CA ILE A 368 -5.40 -0.07 -16.79
C ILE A 368 -4.10 0.12 -15.99
N VAL A 369 -3.72 1.36 -15.74
CA VAL A 369 -2.57 1.69 -14.90
C VAL A 369 -3.05 2.30 -13.60
N ALA A 370 -2.55 1.81 -12.46
CA ALA A 370 -2.72 2.42 -11.15
C ALA A 370 -1.35 2.77 -10.56
N VAL A 371 -1.18 4.00 -10.09
CA VAL A 371 0.06 4.48 -9.45
C VAL A 371 -0.25 5.05 -8.08
N THR A 372 0.47 4.59 -7.06
CA THR A 372 0.26 5.02 -5.66
C THR A 372 1.52 4.90 -4.81
N GLY A 373 1.46 5.43 -3.58
CA GLY A 373 2.36 5.06 -2.48
C GLY A 373 1.71 4.07 -1.51
N ASP A 374 2.53 3.24 -0.85
CA ASP A 374 2.11 2.38 0.26
C ASP A 374 2.05 3.13 1.61
N HIS A 375 2.76 4.24 1.71
CA HIS A 375 2.69 5.27 2.75
C HIS A 375 3.49 6.51 2.33
N GLY A 376 3.38 7.58 3.12
CA GLY A 376 4.28 8.73 3.09
C GLY A 376 5.47 8.55 4.04
N VAL A 377 5.99 9.64 4.59
CA VAL A 377 7.08 9.64 5.58
C VAL A 377 7.17 10.91 6.39
N ALA A 378 7.49 10.77 7.68
CA ALA A 378 7.75 11.89 8.56
C ALA A 378 9.02 12.65 8.15
N PRO A 379 9.08 13.97 8.34
CA PRO A 379 10.34 14.69 8.23
C PRO A 379 11.29 14.32 9.37
N VAL A 380 12.59 14.51 9.15
CA VAL A 380 13.63 14.23 10.15
C VAL A 380 13.47 15.18 11.35
N PRO A 381 13.27 14.68 12.60
CA PRO A 381 12.99 15.54 13.74
C PRO A 381 14.08 16.59 14.00
N GLU A 382 15.36 16.24 13.84
CA GLU A 382 16.48 17.16 14.00
C GLU A 382 16.43 18.32 13.01
N TYR A 383 16.07 18.04 11.75
CA TYR A 383 15.90 19.07 10.73
C TYR A 383 14.71 19.97 11.08
N MET A 384 13.57 19.40 11.46
CA MET A 384 12.37 20.16 11.85
C MET A 384 12.64 21.06 13.06
N LYS A 385 13.36 20.56 14.07
CA LYS A 385 13.76 21.32 15.25
C LYS A 385 14.67 22.50 14.88
N SER A 386 15.58 22.31 13.92
CA SER A 386 16.42 23.41 13.39
C SER A 386 15.61 24.52 12.71
N LYS A 387 14.35 24.25 12.34
CA LYS A 387 13.40 25.20 11.76
C LYS A 387 12.37 25.72 12.77
N GLY A 388 12.50 25.37 14.06
CA GLY A 388 11.63 25.87 15.14
C GLY A 388 10.34 25.07 15.35
N PHE A 389 10.20 23.89 14.74
CA PHE A 389 9.05 23.01 14.99
C PHE A 389 9.23 22.18 16.28
N ASP A 390 8.12 21.87 16.96
CA ASP A 390 8.07 20.88 18.03
C ASP A 390 8.12 19.48 17.42
N ALA A 391 9.32 18.90 17.34
CA ALA A 391 9.59 17.59 16.78
C ALA A 391 10.61 16.85 17.66
N ALA A 392 10.39 15.55 17.89
CA ALA A 392 11.20 14.77 18.80
C ALA A 392 11.23 13.27 18.47
N ARG A 393 12.33 12.65 18.86
CA ARG A 393 12.46 11.20 18.95
C ARG A 393 11.99 10.74 20.33
N LEU A 394 11.07 9.78 20.38
CA LEU A 394 10.49 9.29 21.62
C LEU A 394 11.12 7.96 22.05
N SER A 395 11.22 7.73 23.36
CA SER A 395 11.81 6.52 23.92
C SER A 395 10.75 5.47 24.22
N SER A 396 10.81 4.33 23.52
CA SER A 396 9.97 3.17 23.82
C SER A 396 10.20 2.64 25.24
N ASN A 397 11.43 2.73 25.74
CA ASN A 397 11.77 2.28 27.10
C ASN A 397 11.10 3.13 28.17
N GLU A 398 10.94 4.43 27.95
CA GLU A 398 10.29 5.33 28.91
C GLU A 398 8.81 4.97 29.10
N VAL A 399 8.07 4.79 28.00
CA VAL A 399 6.64 4.42 28.06
C VAL A 399 6.43 3.01 28.63
N VAL A 400 7.29 2.05 28.27
CA VAL A 400 7.25 0.68 28.83
C VAL A 400 7.56 0.68 30.33
N THR A 401 8.54 1.47 30.76
CA THR A 401 8.91 1.58 32.17
C THR A 401 7.79 2.25 32.97
N ALA A 402 7.20 3.33 32.44
CA ALA A 402 6.08 4.02 33.07
C ALA A 402 4.87 3.08 33.25
N ALA A 403 4.48 2.36 32.21
CA ALA A 403 3.38 1.40 32.26
C ALA A 403 3.63 0.27 33.27
N ASN A 404 4.80 -0.38 33.25
CA ASN A 404 5.14 -1.43 34.22
C ASN A 404 5.13 -0.91 35.66
N LYS A 405 5.69 0.27 35.91
CA LYS A 405 5.72 0.89 37.24
C LYS A 405 4.31 1.17 37.77
N ALA A 406 3.44 1.75 36.93
CA ALA A 406 2.07 2.06 37.32
C ALA A 406 1.24 0.80 37.61
N LEU A 407 1.37 -0.22 36.77
CA LEU A 407 0.70 -1.51 36.98
C LEU A 407 1.22 -2.24 38.22
N ALA A 408 2.54 -2.25 38.43
CA ALA A 408 3.14 -2.83 39.64
C ALA A 408 2.69 -2.13 40.91
N ALA A 409 2.61 -0.80 40.90
CA ALA A 409 2.12 -0.02 42.04
C ALA A 409 0.65 -0.34 42.38
N ARG A 410 -0.18 -0.63 41.38
CA ARG A 410 -1.61 -0.93 41.58
C ARG A 410 -1.89 -2.39 41.94
N PHE A 411 -1.20 -3.33 41.28
CA PHE A 411 -1.53 -4.76 41.27
C PHE A 411 -0.39 -5.66 41.79
N GLY A 412 0.67 -5.04 42.34
CA GLY A 412 1.88 -5.71 42.83
C GLY A 412 2.87 -6.06 41.72
N GLU A 413 4.08 -6.42 42.13
CA GLU A 413 5.22 -6.71 41.26
C GLU A 413 4.91 -7.73 40.15
N GLY A 414 5.55 -7.54 39.00
CA GLY A 414 5.44 -8.40 37.81
C GLY A 414 5.93 -7.70 36.53
N LYS A 415 6.25 -8.49 35.50
CA LYS A 415 6.51 -7.98 34.15
C LYS A 415 5.18 -7.83 33.42
N TRP A 416 4.56 -6.67 33.53
CA TRP A 416 3.22 -6.42 33.01
C TRP A 416 3.19 -6.15 31.51
N VAL A 417 4.20 -5.49 30.96
CA VAL A 417 4.36 -5.28 29.52
C VAL A 417 5.30 -6.33 28.96
N VAL A 418 4.82 -7.17 28.05
CA VAL A 418 5.61 -8.24 27.42
C VAL A 418 6.31 -7.78 26.14
N ASN A 419 5.75 -6.78 25.46
CA ASN A 419 6.32 -6.21 24.24
C ASN A 419 5.81 -4.78 23.98
N PHE A 420 6.56 -4.02 23.18
CA PHE A 420 6.14 -2.76 22.59
C PHE A 420 6.58 -2.72 21.13
N ILE A 421 5.62 -2.65 20.22
CA ILE A 421 5.85 -2.62 18.77
C ILE A 421 4.66 -1.96 18.07
N ASN A 422 4.91 -1.24 16.97
CA ASN A 422 3.88 -0.51 16.21
C ASN A 422 3.06 0.45 17.11
N ASP A 423 3.76 1.17 17.99
CA ASP A 423 3.21 2.09 18.99
C ASP A 423 2.21 1.45 19.96
N GLN A 424 2.24 0.12 20.12
CA GLN A 424 1.31 -0.63 20.95
C GLN A 424 2.02 -1.35 22.09
N LEU A 425 1.50 -1.18 23.30
CA LEU A 425 1.85 -2.00 24.45
C LEU A 425 1.11 -3.33 24.38
N TYR A 426 1.85 -4.44 24.50
CA TYR A 426 1.30 -5.78 24.69
C TYR A 426 1.44 -6.12 26.17
N LEU A 427 0.31 -6.31 26.85
CA LEU A 427 0.25 -6.68 28.26
C LEU A 427 0.28 -8.20 28.43
N ASP A 428 0.83 -8.64 29.55
CA ASP A 428 0.85 -10.05 29.97
C ASP A 428 -0.56 -10.50 30.40
N GLN A 429 -1.30 -11.07 29.45
CA GLN A 429 -2.65 -11.57 29.68
C GLN A 429 -2.70 -12.71 30.70
N LYS A 430 -1.61 -13.49 30.81
CA LYS A 430 -1.51 -14.55 31.82
C LYS A 430 -1.36 -13.94 33.21
N LEU A 431 -0.48 -12.95 33.37
CA LEU A 431 -0.29 -12.25 34.65
C LEU A 431 -1.56 -11.53 35.11
N ILE A 432 -2.27 -10.87 34.17
CA ILE A 432 -3.57 -10.23 34.43
C ILE A 432 -4.58 -11.26 34.99
N ALA A 433 -4.69 -12.42 34.33
CA ALA A 433 -5.58 -13.48 34.77
C ALA A 433 -5.16 -14.09 36.13
N ASP A 434 -3.87 -14.40 36.31
CA ASP A 434 -3.32 -15.01 37.52
C ASP A 434 -3.51 -14.10 38.75
N LYS A 435 -3.40 -12.78 38.57
CA LYS A 435 -3.66 -11.78 39.61
C LYS A 435 -5.12 -11.33 39.71
N LYS A 436 -6.03 -11.90 38.90
CA LYS A 436 -7.48 -11.56 38.86
C LYS A 436 -7.75 -10.07 38.65
N VAL A 437 -6.93 -9.43 37.81
CA VAL A 437 -7.08 -8.03 37.43
C VAL A 437 -8.09 -7.92 36.30
N ASP A 438 -8.92 -6.86 36.29
CA ASP A 438 -9.74 -6.53 35.13
C ASP A 438 -8.84 -6.07 33.97
N PRO A 439 -8.84 -6.75 32.80
CA PRO A 439 -8.02 -6.34 31.65
C PRO A 439 -8.24 -4.88 31.24
N ALA A 440 -9.49 -4.40 31.28
CA ALA A 440 -9.80 -3.03 30.87
C ALA A 440 -9.17 -1.99 31.81
N GLU A 441 -9.09 -2.31 33.11
CA GLU A 441 -8.43 -1.45 34.09
C GLU A 441 -6.90 -1.48 33.95
N ALA A 442 -6.31 -2.64 33.65
CA ALA A 442 -4.88 -2.74 33.35
C ALA A 442 -4.50 -1.94 32.09
N GLU A 443 -5.29 -2.06 31.03
CA GLU A 443 -5.13 -1.28 29.80
C GLU A 443 -5.21 0.23 30.08
N ARG A 444 -6.21 0.66 30.85
CA ARG A 444 -6.39 2.08 31.22
C ARG A 444 -5.19 2.62 32.00
N ILE A 445 -4.73 1.91 33.02
CA ILE A 445 -3.58 2.34 33.86
C ILE A 445 -2.30 2.41 33.03
N ALA A 446 -2.06 1.41 32.16
CA ALA A 446 -0.90 1.42 31.26
C ALA A 446 -0.94 2.62 30.30
N GLY A 447 -2.11 2.89 29.71
CA GLY A 447 -2.33 4.02 28.81
C GLY A 447 -2.15 5.38 29.49
N GLU A 448 -2.74 5.58 30.67
CA GLU A 448 -2.57 6.82 31.44
C GLU A 448 -1.11 7.06 31.85
N ALA A 449 -0.41 5.99 32.24
CA ALA A 449 1.01 6.09 32.58
C ALA A 449 1.87 6.45 31.36
N ALA A 450 1.59 5.87 30.19
CA ALA A 450 2.28 6.19 28.94
C ALA A 450 1.93 7.60 28.43
N LEU A 451 0.69 8.07 28.62
CA LEU A 451 0.25 9.41 28.26
C LEU A 451 1.01 10.51 29.02
N ALA A 452 1.53 10.21 30.21
CA ALA A 452 2.35 11.14 30.99
C ALA A 452 3.78 11.29 30.44
N SER A 453 4.22 10.45 29.50
CA SER A 453 5.51 10.58 28.84
C SER A 453 5.50 11.71 27.80
N GLU A 454 6.61 12.44 27.70
CA GLU A 454 6.73 13.54 26.75
C GLU A 454 6.48 13.05 25.31
N GLY A 455 5.68 13.82 24.56
CA GLY A 455 5.40 13.53 23.16
C GLY A 455 4.28 12.51 22.90
N VAL A 456 3.73 11.87 23.92
CA VAL A 456 2.48 11.10 23.80
C VAL A 456 1.28 12.03 24.05
N VAL A 457 0.27 11.99 23.18
CA VAL A 457 -0.90 12.90 23.25
C VAL A 457 -2.22 12.19 23.42
N ASN A 458 -2.28 10.89 23.12
CA ASN A 458 -3.49 10.10 23.31
C ASN A 458 -3.15 8.61 23.41
N TYR A 459 -4.11 7.81 23.87
CA TYR A 459 -4.06 6.36 23.78
C TYR A 459 -5.45 5.77 23.54
N PHE A 460 -5.48 4.56 22.98
CA PHE A 460 -6.70 3.78 22.81
C PHE A 460 -6.49 2.38 23.35
N THR A 461 -7.44 1.90 24.14
CA THR A 461 -7.37 0.57 24.74
C THR A 461 -8.09 -0.46 23.87
N ARG A 462 -7.63 -1.70 23.93
CA ARG A 462 -8.27 -2.85 23.30
C ARG A 462 -9.71 -3.00 23.76
N ALA A 463 -10.00 -2.80 25.05
CA ALA A 463 -11.35 -2.84 25.59
C ALA A 463 -12.27 -1.78 24.97
N GLN A 464 -11.77 -0.56 24.71
CA GLN A 464 -12.54 0.49 24.00
C GLN A 464 -12.84 0.08 22.56
N ILE A 465 -11.82 -0.42 21.83
CA ILE A 465 -11.95 -0.79 20.42
C ILE A 465 -12.91 -1.97 20.26
N VAL A 466 -12.65 -3.08 20.95
CA VAL A 466 -13.48 -4.31 20.88
C VAL A 466 -14.89 -4.06 21.40
N GLY A 467 -15.03 -3.15 22.37
CA GLY A 467 -16.32 -2.78 22.95
C GLY A 467 -17.15 -1.81 22.11
N GLY A 468 -16.64 -1.32 20.97
CA GLY A 468 -17.33 -0.32 20.15
C GLY A 468 -17.48 1.04 20.83
N ARG A 469 -16.59 1.37 21.77
CA ARG A 469 -16.63 2.61 22.59
C ARG A 469 -15.57 3.63 22.16
N MET A 470 -15.16 3.58 20.89
CA MET A 470 -14.19 4.52 20.34
C MET A 470 -14.81 5.91 20.23
N PRO A 471 -14.08 6.97 20.62
CA PRO A 471 -14.56 8.33 20.38
C PRO A 471 -14.65 8.59 18.87
N GLY A 472 -15.45 9.59 18.48
CA GLY A 472 -15.49 10.04 17.09
C GLY A 472 -14.18 10.71 16.67
N GLY A 473 -13.95 10.79 15.36
CA GLY A 473 -12.84 11.55 14.77
C GLY A 473 -11.87 10.70 13.95
N PRO A 474 -11.01 11.36 13.14
CA PRO A 474 -10.20 10.69 12.13
C PRO A 474 -9.14 9.76 12.72
N ILE A 475 -8.48 10.13 13.82
CA ILE A 475 -7.47 9.27 14.46
C ILE A 475 -8.11 8.02 15.05
N ALA A 476 -9.24 8.16 15.77
CA ALA A 476 -9.93 7.01 16.35
C ALA A 476 -10.45 6.05 15.27
N ARG A 477 -10.95 6.58 14.14
CA ARG A 477 -11.28 5.77 12.96
C ARG A 477 -10.05 5.02 12.42
N ARG A 478 -8.92 5.72 12.24
CA ARG A 478 -7.67 5.12 11.77
C ARG A 478 -7.20 3.98 12.67
N VAL A 479 -7.23 4.17 13.99
CA VAL A 479 -6.88 3.13 14.97
C VAL A 479 -7.84 1.95 14.87
N THR A 480 -9.15 2.20 14.74
CA THR A 480 -10.15 1.14 14.59
C THR A 480 -9.91 0.30 13.34
N ASN A 481 -9.63 0.95 12.20
CA ASN A 481 -9.32 0.27 10.94
C ASN A 481 -7.94 -0.42 10.95
N GLY A 482 -7.05 0.01 11.84
CA GLY A 482 -5.73 -0.54 12.11
C GLY A 482 -5.70 -1.78 13.01
N PHE A 483 -6.72 -1.94 13.84
CA PHE A 483 -6.73 -2.90 14.93
C PHE A 483 -7.27 -4.25 14.48
N ASN A 484 -6.44 -5.29 14.54
CA ASN A 484 -6.87 -6.67 14.42
C ASN A 484 -6.88 -7.34 15.80
N ARG A 485 -8.01 -7.95 16.17
CA ARG A 485 -8.20 -8.53 17.51
C ARG A 485 -7.12 -9.55 17.89
N GLU A 486 -6.64 -10.35 16.96
CA GLU A 486 -5.69 -11.42 17.26
C GLU A 486 -4.25 -10.90 17.29
N ARG A 487 -3.94 -9.90 16.45
CA ARG A 487 -2.56 -9.50 16.15
C ARG A 487 -2.12 -8.19 16.78
N SER A 488 -3.06 -7.31 17.14
CA SER A 488 -2.78 -6.01 17.75
C SER A 488 -2.59 -6.08 19.27
N GLY A 489 -1.90 -5.08 19.81
CA GLY A 489 -1.64 -4.91 21.24
C GLY A 489 -2.87 -4.50 22.05
N ASP A 490 -2.63 -4.19 23.32
CA ASP A 490 -3.69 -3.90 24.30
C ASP A 490 -3.89 -2.40 24.52
N VAL A 491 -2.84 -1.60 24.32
CA VAL A 491 -2.90 -0.14 24.39
C VAL A 491 -2.14 0.46 23.22
N TRP A 492 -2.83 1.21 22.37
CA TRP A 492 -2.26 1.92 21.24
C TRP A 492 -1.94 3.35 21.63
N LEU A 493 -0.69 3.79 21.48
CA LEU A 493 -0.24 5.15 21.79
C LEU A 493 -0.29 6.04 20.55
N ILE A 494 -0.69 7.28 20.72
CA ILE A 494 -0.63 8.32 19.68
C ILE A 494 0.37 9.37 20.11
N THR A 495 1.36 9.62 19.26
CA THR A 495 2.39 10.63 19.47
C THR A 495 1.91 12.00 19.01
N LYS A 496 2.58 13.08 19.44
CA LYS A 496 2.47 14.40 18.81
C LYS A 496 2.82 14.29 17.31
N PRO A 497 2.26 15.16 16.45
CA PRO A 497 2.77 15.32 15.08
C PRO A 497 4.29 15.57 15.10
N LEU A 498 5.00 15.06 14.10
CA LEU A 498 6.47 15.17 13.97
C LEU A 498 7.28 14.44 15.06
N CYS A 499 6.61 13.65 15.90
CA CYS A 499 7.25 12.80 16.89
C CYS A 499 6.99 11.32 16.59
N PHE A 500 8.00 10.48 16.78
CA PHE A 500 7.88 9.03 16.63
C PHE A 500 8.81 8.30 17.60
N PHE A 501 8.44 7.07 17.97
CA PHE A 501 9.29 6.22 18.79
C PHE A 501 10.52 5.76 18.00
N VAL A 502 11.68 5.82 18.63
CA VAL A 502 12.94 5.44 17.98
C VAL A 502 13.01 3.94 17.80
N GLU A 503 13.08 3.51 16.55
CA GLU A 503 13.43 2.16 16.15
C GLU A 503 14.78 2.21 15.40
N GLY A 504 15.86 1.82 16.07
CA GLY A 504 17.20 1.78 15.47
C GLY A 504 17.85 3.16 15.26
N GLU A 505 18.72 3.27 14.25
CA GLU A 505 19.55 4.47 13.98
C GLU A 505 19.08 5.28 12.76
N LEU A 506 17.87 5.04 12.22
CA LEU A 506 17.42 5.69 10.99
C LEU A 506 17.00 7.17 11.23
N PRO A 507 17.42 8.11 10.36
CA PRO A 507 17.01 9.51 10.41
C PRO A 507 15.51 9.76 10.43
N THR A 508 14.73 8.95 9.73
CA THR A 508 13.27 9.10 9.75
C THR A 508 12.57 7.75 9.61
N THR A 509 11.27 7.77 9.85
CA THR A 509 10.37 6.65 9.65
C THR A 509 8.97 7.15 9.32
N HIS A 510 8.05 6.20 9.18
CA HIS A 510 6.64 6.39 8.93
C HIS A 510 5.87 5.45 9.86
N GLY A 511 4.54 5.53 9.85
CA GLY A 511 3.68 4.65 10.66
C GLY A 511 2.64 5.40 11.47
N SER A 512 2.70 6.74 11.48
CA SER A 512 1.80 7.59 12.26
C SER A 512 0.45 7.80 11.58
N ALA A 513 -0.51 8.31 12.35
CA ALA A 513 -1.83 8.66 11.85
C ALA A 513 -1.87 10.05 11.16
N TYR A 514 -0.74 10.68 10.85
CA TYR A 514 -0.68 12.05 10.35
C TYR A 514 -0.56 12.13 8.83
N ASN A 515 -0.88 13.29 8.25
CA ASN A 515 -0.96 13.45 6.79
C ASN A 515 0.36 13.19 6.08
N TYR A 516 1.51 13.51 6.69
CA TYR A 516 2.81 13.24 6.07
C TYR A 516 3.08 11.74 5.86
N ASP A 517 2.39 10.85 6.58
CA ASP A 517 2.47 9.40 6.44
C ASP A 517 1.26 8.79 5.70
N THR A 518 0.10 9.43 5.76
CA THR A 518 -1.15 8.89 5.20
C THR A 518 -1.47 9.42 3.80
N HIS A 519 -1.00 10.62 3.43
CA HIS A 519 -1.33 11.29 2.17
C HIS A 519 -0.36 10.88 1.06
N VAL A 520 -0.85 10.07 0.13
CA VAL A 520 -0.08 9.53 -1.01
C VAL A 520 -0.80 9.84 -2.32
N PRO A 521 -0.14 9.78 -3.48
CA PRO A 521 -0.82 9.83 -4.77
C PRO A 521 -1.78 8.65 -4.95
N VAL A 522 -2.92 8.88 -5.58
CA VAL A 522 -3.68 7.83 -6.27
C VAL A 522 -3.94 8.34 -7.67
N ILE A 523 -3.35 7.66 -8.66
CA ILE A 523 -3.51 8.00 -10.08
C ILE A 523 -4.00 6.77 -10.83
N LEU A 524 -5.13 6.89 -11.54
CA LEU A 524 -5.59 5.90 -12.50
C LEU A 524 -5.33 6.41 -13.92
N PHE A 525 -4.99 5.54 -14.85
CA PHE A 525 -4.71 5.91 -16.23
C PHE A 525 -5.05 4.77 -17.19
N GLY A 526 -5.35 5.10 -18.46
CA GLY A 526 -5.56 4.11 -19.52
C GLY A 526 -7.01 3.66 -19.69
N ALA A 527 -7.21 2.38 -19.98
CA ALA A 527 -8.49 1.80 -20.40
C ALA A 527 -9.62 2.05 -19.38
N GLY A 528 -10.72 2.64 -19.85
CA GLY A 528 -11.91 2.90 -19.03
C GLY A 528 -11.77 4.02 -17.99
N VAL A 529 -10.63 4.71 -17.92
CA VAL A 529 -10.39 5.81 -16.99
C VAL A 529 -10.73 7.15 -17.64
N GLN A 530 -11.44 8.01 -16.90
CA GLN A 530 -11.73 9.39 -17.28
C GLN A 530 -10.64 10.33 -16.73
N PRO A 531 -9.85 11.00 -17.61
CA PRO A 531 -8.84 11.95 -17.16
C PRO A 531 -9.46 13.11 -16.37
N GLY A 532 -8.77 13.56 -15.33
CA GLY A 532 -9.24 14.66 -14.49
C GLY A 532 -8.49 14.77 -13.17
N ARG A 533 -8.73 15.88 -12.47
CA ARG A 533 -8.28 16.07 -11.09
C ARG A 533 -9.49 15.97 -10.17
N TYR A 534 -9.44 15.02 -9.23
CA TYR A 534 -10.53 14.71 -8.32
C TYR A 534 -10.09 15.03 -6.89
N ASN A 535 -10.85 15.91 -6.23
CA ASN A 535 -10.50 16.42 -4.89
C ASN A 535 -11.32 15.76 -3.77
N ALA A 536 -12.21 14.82 -4.12
CA ALA A 536 -12.98 14.07 -3.13
C ALA A 536 -12.06 13.18 -2.29
N ASP A 537 -12.46 12.93 -1.04
CA ASP A 537 -11.77 11.97 -0.18
C ASP A 537 -11.72 10.59 -0.85
N CYS A 538 -10.54 10.01 -0.88
CA CYS A 538 -10.34 8.61 -1.24
C CYS A 538 -9.21 8.00 -0.41
N SER A 539 -9.02 6.70 -0.57
CA SER A 539 -7.94 5.95 0.04
C SER A 539 -7.25 5.07 -1.00
N PRO A 540 -5.97 4.71 -0.84
CA PRO A 540 -5.35 3.67 -1.67
C PRO A 540 -6.10 2.33 -1.63
N SER A 541 -6.84 2.03 -0.54
CA SER A 541 -7.76 0.89 -0.47
C SER A 541 -8.92 0.94 -1.48
N ASP A 542 -9.16 2.08 -2.12
CA ASP A 542 -10.17 2.21 -3.18
C ASP A 542 -9.66 1.71 -4.54
N ILE A 543 -8.36 1.43 -4.69
CA ILE A 543 -7.75 0.99 -5.95
C ILE A 543 -8.31 -0.38 -6.38
N ALA A 544 -8.13 -1.43 -5.57
CA ALA A 544 -8.59 -2.78 -5.90
C ALA A 544 -10.09 -2.87 -6.28
N PRO A 545 -11.06 -2.31 -5.52
CA PRO A 545 -12.46 -2.33 -5.94
C PRO A 545 -12.73 -1.52 -7.21
N THR A 546 -11.93 -0.47 -7.48
CA THR A 546 -12.01 0.29 -8.74
C THR A 546 -11.49 -0.51 -9.92
N LEU A 547 -10.37 -1.24 -9.76
CA LEU A 547 -9.86 -2.16 -10.76
C LEU A 547 -10.88 -3.28 -11.05
N ALA A 548 -11.49 -3.86 -10.01
CA ALA A 548 -12.54 -4.88 -10.17
C ALA A 548 -13.73 -4.35 -10.99
N ALA A 549 -14.15 -3.11 -10.72
CA ALA A 549 -15.23 -2.45 -11.47
C ALA A 549 -14.87 -2.22 -12.95
N LEU A 550 -13.64 -1.77 -13.25
CA LEU A 550 -13.15 -1.59 -14.62
C LEU A 550 -13.06 -2.91 -15.39
N LEU A 551 -12.72 -4.00 -14.71
CA LEU A 551 -12.62 -5.35 -15.28
C LEU A 551 -13.97 -6.07 -15.36
N GLY A 552 -14.99 -5.60 -14.64
CA GLY A 552 -16.30 -6.27 -14.55
C GLY A 552 -16.25 -7.60 -13.80
N ILE A 553 -15.42 -7.69 -12.75
CA ILE A 553 -15.24 -8.89 -11.91
C ILE A 553 -15.64 -8.61 -10.46
N GLU A 554 -15.74 -9.67 -9.65
CA GLU A 554 -15.98 -9.52 -8.21
C GLU A 554 -14.78 -8.82 -7.55
N PRO A 555 -15.01 -7.83 -6.67
CA PRO A 555 -13.97 -7.31 -5.80
C PRO A 555 -13.34 -8.34 -4.86
N PRO A 556 -12.19 -8.02 -4.25
CA PRO A 556 -11.67 -8.76 -3.10
C PRO A 556 -12.69 -9.05 -2.00
N SER A 557 -12.59 -10.23 -1.40
CA SER A 557 -13.58 -10.78 -0.45
C SER A 557 -13.80 -9.96 0.81
N ASN A 558 -12.79 -9.21 1.25
CA ASN A 558 -12.83 -8.38 2.45
C ASN A 558 -12.74 -6.89 2.14
N ARG A 559 -13.14 -6.44 0.94
CA ARG A 559 -13.06 -5.03 0.56
C ARG A 559 -13.78 -4.13 1.59
N THR A 560 -13.14 -3.03 1.93
CA THR A 560 -13.75 -1.90 2.64
C THR A 560 -13.71 -0.63 1.82
N GLY A 561 -12.81 -0.56 0.83
CA GLY A 561 -12.72 0.54 -0.11
C GLY A 561 -13.95 0.66 -1.01
N ARG A 562 -14.21 1.89 -1.46
CA ARG A 562 -15.26 2.21 -2.42
C ARG A 562 -14.71 2.15 -3.84
N VAL A 563 -15.61 2.07 -4.81
CA VAL A 563 -15.24 2.30 -6.21
C VAL A 563 -15.11 3.82 -6.44
N LEU A 564 -14.04 4.24 -7.09
CA LEU A 564 -13.83 5.61 -7.53
C LEU A 564 -14.61 5.88 -8.82
N ILE A 565 -15.94 5.81 -8.73
CA ILE A 565 -16.86 5.92 -9.87
C ILE A 565 -16.70 7.22 -10.66
N GLU A 566 -16.24 8.28 -9.99
CA GLU A 566 -15.98 9.59 -10.58
C GLU A 566 -14.87 9.57 -11.64
N ALA A 567 -13.96 8.60 -11.57
CA ALA A 567 -12.87 8.44 -12.53
C ALA A 567 -13.13 7.37 -13.60
N LEU A 568 -14.33 6.79 -13.64
CA LEU A 568 -14.70 5.80 -14.64
C LEU A 568 -15.32 6.51 -15.86
N ALA A 569 -14.86 6.15 -17.05
CA ALA A 569 -15.47 6.63 -18.28
C ALA A 569 -16.96 6.20 -18.33
N PRO A 570 -17.88 7.08 -18.76
CA PRO A 570 -19.29 6.75 -18.83
C PRO A 570 -19.50 5.49 -19.66
N ALA A 571 -20.29 4.54 -19.16
CA ALA A 571 -20.76 3.45 -19.98
C ALA A 571 -21.47 4.07 -21.19
N THR A 572 -20.93 3.86 -22.40
CA THR A 572 -21.66 4.21 -23.61
C THR A 572 -22.99 3.48 -23.52
N GLN A 573 -24.11 4.22 -23.55
CA GLN A 573 -25.45 3.65 -23.42
C GLN A 573 -25.69 2.66 -24.57
N GLY A 574 -25.29 1.41 -24.38
CA GLY A 574 -25.79 0.27 -25.12
C GLY A 574 -27.22 0.05 -24.65
N SER A 575 -28.16 0.14 -25.59
CA SER A 575 -29.53 -0.31 -25.39
C SER A 575 -29.51 -1.68 -24.71
N ARG A 576 -30.09 -1.75 -23.50
CA ARG A 576 -30.45 -3.04 -22.90
C ARG A 576 -31.36 -3.78 -23.90
N PRO A 577 -31.20 -5.11 -24.03
CA PRO A 577 -32.07 -5.91 -24.89
C PRO A 577 -33.55 -5.77 -24.49
#